data_AF-A0A9P5Z7F6-F1
#
_entry.id   AF-A0A9P5Z7F6-F1
#
_cell.length_a   1.000
_cell.length_b   1.000
_cell.length_c   1.000
_cell.angle_alpha   90.00
_cell.angle_beta   90.00
_cell.angle_gamma   90.00
#
_symmetry.space_group_name_H-M   'P 1'
#
loop_
_entity.id
_entity.type
_entity.pdbx_description
1 polymer ?
#
loop_
_entity_poly.entity_id
_entity_poly.type
_entity_poly.pdbx_seq_one_letter_code
_entity_poly.pdbx_strand_id
1 'polypeptide(L)'
;MSASRAKPKPKSRVTSKRRDLRKALKPKDPSPTSVQSDSELELVPSEEVSPTTGRHLVNTRGLPCLADELYLEIISYFPAFPLPTKHEPKNIKKYGDRRIVLDALSQTCRSLRRVFLRYRWQRIEVYDKMQVYAGGPTLCSVTSNNHMRRVERDPKLRSYAEELVRQLETVTIREPGLAELVNVLDVSLIQCCNNALQSAIAPLPWARDK
;
A
#
# COMPACT_ATOMS: atom_id res chain seq x y z
N MET A 1 21.48 32.48 57.17
CA MET A 1 21.31 32.52 55.70
C MET A 1 20.07 31.71 55.36
N SER A 2 18.92 32.37 55.19
CA SER A 2 17.61 31.71 55.03
C SER A 2 17.19 31.75 53.56
N ALA A 3 17.13 30.57 52.92
CA ALA A 3 16.79 30.44 51.51
C ALA A 3 15.26 30.45 51.32
N SER A 4 14.77 31.46 50.60
CA SER A 4 13.37 31.66 50.23
C SER A 4 12.94 30.68 49.14
N ARG A 5 11.86 29.93 49.39
CA ARG A 5 11.32 28.88 48.52
C ARG A 5 10.25 29.48 47.60
N ALA A 6 10.57 29.61 46.31
CA ALA A 6 9.65 30.14 45.29
C ALA A 6 8.48 29.19 45.01
N LYS A 7 7.24 29.72 45.01
CA LYS A 7 6.01 28.97 44.70
C LYS A 7 5.79 28.86 43.19
N PRO A 8 5.30 27.70 42.68
CA PRO A 8 5.05 27.50 41.25
C PRO A 8 3.76 28.19 40.77
N LYS A 9 3.81 28.77 39.57
CA LYS A 9 2.68 29.44 38.89
C LYS A 9 1.64 28.44 38.36
N PRO A 10 0.34 28.78 38.39
CA PRO A 10 -0.74 27.92 37.87
C PRO A 10 -0.77 27.89 36.33
N LYS A 11 -1.00 26.69 35.77
CA LYS A 11 -1.13 26.46 34.32
C LYS A 11 -2.55 26.80 33.87
N SER A 12 -2.65 27.68 32.87
CA SER A 12 -3.91 28.09 32.23
C SER A 12 -4.54 26.95 31.43
N ARG A 13 -5.80 26.66 31.75
CA ARG A 13 -6.64 25.62 31.13
C ARG A 13 -7.22 26.14 29.82
N VAL A 14 -6.72 25.65 28.68
CA VAL A 14 -7.26 25.97 27.34
C VAL A 14 -8.40 25.00 27.03
N THR A 15 -9.64 25.51 27.01
CA THR A 15 -10.83 24.76 26.58
C THR A 15 -11.02 24.94 25.06
N SER A 16 -10.70 23.91 24.28
CA SER A 16 -10.93 23.90 22.84
C SER A 16 -12.38 23.54 22.52
N LYS A 17 -13.11 24.50 21.92
CA LYS A 17 -14.49 24.35 21.43
C LYS A 17 -14.50 23.47 20.18
N ARG A 18 -15.06 22.26 20.29
CA ARG A 18 -15.48 21.43 19.13
C ARG A 18 -16.58 22.18 18.36
N ARG A 19 -16.34 22.49 17.10
CA ARG A 19 -17.39 22.87 16.14
C ARG A 19 -17.83 21.62 15.39
N ASP A 20 -19.04 21.17 15.67
CA ASP A 20 -19.76 20.19 14.87
C ASP A 20 -20.23 20.85 13.57
N LEU A 21 -19.78 20.32 12.44
CA LEU A 21 -20.26 20.70 11.10
C LEU A 21 -20.69 19.42 10.38
N ARG A 22 -21.85 18.88 10.78
CA ARG A 22 -22.60 17.90 9.99
C ARG A 22 -23.47 18.68 9.01
N LYS A 23 -22.99 18.88 7.78
CA LYS A 23 -23.84 19.25 6.64
C LYS A 23 -24.40 17.97 6.03
N ALA A 24 -25.73 17.85 6.09
CA ALA A 24 -26.53 16.81 5.49
C ALA A 24 -26.45 16.89 3.95
N LEU A 25 -25.99 15.81 3.32
CA LEU A 25 -26.20 15.55 1.90
C LEU A 25 -27.50 14.73 1.79
N LYS A 26 -28.52 15.33 1.16
CA LYS A 26 -29.76 14.65 0.79
C LYS A 26 -29.47 13.68 -0.36
N PRO A 27 -29.94 12.42 -0.31
CA PRO A 27 -29.93 11.54 -1.46
C PRO A 27 -30.93 12.05 -2.52
N LYS A 28 -30.50 12.03 -3.78
CA LYS A 28 -31.30 12.40 -4.95
C LYS A 28 -31.76 11.11 -5.61
N ASP A 29 -33.06 10.86 -5.60
CA ASP A 29 -33.66 9.65 -6.18
C ASP A 29 -33.46 9.60 -7.70
N PRO A 30 -33.09 8.45 -8.28
CA PRO A 30 -33.09 8.26 -9.72
C PRO A 30 -34.49 7.91 -10.22
N SER A 31 -35.02 8.75 -11.09
CA SER A 31 -36.25 8.52 -11.86
C SER A 31 -36.09 7.36 -12.85
N PRO A 32 -37.10 6.47 -13.00
CA PRO A 32 -37.10 5.42 -14.01
C PRO A 32 -37.47 6.00 -15.39
N THR A 33 -36.60 5.79 -16.38
CA THR A 33 -36.91 6.09 -17.78
C THR A 33 -37.47 4.83 -18.42
N SER A 34 -38.78 4.82 -18.69
CA SER A 34 -39.41 3.83 -19.56
C SER A 34 -39.10 4.15 -21.02
N VAL A 35 -38.49 3.21 -21.73
CA VAL A 35 -38.50 3.20 -23.20
C VAL A 35 -39.17 1.89 -23.61
N GLN A 36 -40.43 2.02 -24.01
CA GLN A 36 -41.13 1.01 -24.80
C GLN A 36 -40.66 1.14 -26.25
N SER A 37 -40.30 0.03 -26.87
CA SER A 37 -40.29 -0.10 -28.33
C SER A 37 -40.62 -1.55 -28.64
N ASP A 38 -41.91 -1.76 -28.90
CA ASP A 38 -42.45 -2.92 -29.56
C ASP A 38 -41.91 -2.99 -31.00
N SER A 39 -41.37 -4.14 -31.36
CA SER A 39 -41.27 -4.56 -32.76
C SER A 39 -41.19 -6.08 -32.82
N GLU A 40 -42.38 -6.66 -32.94
CA GLU A 40 -42.81 -7.67 -33.90
C GLU A 40 -41.91 -8.90 -34.15
N LEU A 41 -42.55 -10.04 -33.90
CA LEU A 41 -42.03 -11.40 -33.95
C LEU A 41 -41.90 -11.91 -35.38
N GLU A 42 -40.70 -12.27 -35.80
CA GLU A 42 -40.50 -13.22 -36.90
C GLU A 42 -39.99 -14.55 -36.33
N LEU A 43 -40.89 -15.54 -36.34
CA LEU A 43 -40.66 -16.92 -35.92
C LEU A 43 -39.74 -17.63 -36.93
N VAL A 44 -38.44 -17.68 -36.63
CA VAL A 44 -37.47 -18.54 -37.32
C VAL A 44 -37.34 -19.86 -36.54
N PRO A 45 -37.30 -21.04 -37.20
CA PRO A 45 -37.44 -22.34 -36.57
C PRO A 45 -36.31 -22.68 -35.58
N SER A 46 -36.69 -23.33 -34.48
CA SER A 46 -35.84 -23.87 -33.43
C SER A 46 -34.73 -24.77 -33.98
N GLU A 47 -33.50 -24.25 -34.06
CA GLU A 47 -32.31 -25.07 -34.02
C GLU A 47 -31.99 -25.41 -32.55
N GLU A 48 -31.73 -26.69 -32.30
CA GLU A 48 -31.30 -27.23 -31.02
C GLU A 48 -30.13 -26.42 -30.44
N VAL A 49 -30.41 -25.66 -29.38
CA VAL A 49 -29.39 -25.03 -28.54
C VAL A 49 -28.72 -26.15 -27.75
N SER A 50 -27.72 -26.77 -28.38
CA SER A 50 -26.66 -27.49 -27.66
C SER A 50 -26.13 -26.59 -26.54
N PRO A 51 -25.81 -27.12 -25.35
CA PRO A 51 -25.23 -26.32 -24.28
C PRO A 51 -23.87 -25.83 -24.78
N THR A 52 -23.84 -24.59 -25.28
CA THR A 52 -22.63 -23.84 -25.59
C THR A 52 -21.86 -23.71 -24.29
N THR A 53 -21.04 -24.73 -24.04
CA THR A 53 -19.87 -24.68 -23.17
C THR A 53 -19.19 -23.39 -23.54
N GLY A 54 -19.32 -22.37 -22.69
CA GLY A 54 -18.93 -21.01 -22.98
C GLY A 54 -17.52 -20.99 -23.53
N ARG A 55 -17.40 -20.88 -24.86
CA ARG A 55 -16.13 -20.71 -25.54
C ARG A 55 -15.66 -19.34 -25.09
N HIS A 56 -14.87 -19.35 -24.02
CA HIS A 56 -14.17 -18.19 -23.52
C HIS A 56 -13.38 -17.65 -24.72
N LEU A 57 -13.88 -16.58 -25.34
CA LEU A 57 -13.20 -15.94 -26.46
C LEU A 57 -11.84 -15.54 -25.91
N VAL A 58 -10.82 -16.32 -26.25
CA VAL A 58 -9.46 -16.03 -25.85
C VAL A 58 -9.14 -14.71 -26.54
N ASN A 59 -8.96 -13.66 -25.75
CA ASN A 59 -8.55 -12.39 -26.30
C ASN A 59 -7.18 -12.61 -26.95
N THR A 60 -7.14 -12.68 -28.28
CA THR A 60 -5.92 -12.90 -29.08
C THR A 60 -5.24 -11.57 -29.44
N ARG A 61 -5.74 -10.45 -28.92
CA ARG A 61 -5.24 -9.11 -29.23
C ARG A 61 -5.02 -8.31 -27.94
N GLY A 62 -4.14 -7.32 -28.03
CA GLY A 62 -3.89 -6.36 -26.96
C GLY A 62 -2.89 -6.84 -25.90
N LEU A 63 -2.93 -6.19 -24.73
CA LEU A 63 -1.92 -6.32 -23.69
C LEU A 63 -1.64 -7.77 -23.25
N PRO A 64 -2.63 -8.67 -23.08
CA PRO A 64 -2.39 -10.06 -22.64
C PRO A 64 -1.69 -10.96 -23.67
N CYS A 65 -1.55 -10.51 -24.92
CA CYS A 65 -0.92 -11.25 -26.03
C CYS A 65 0.46 -10.72 -26.40
N LEU A 66 0.99 -9.75 -25.65
CA LEU A 66 2.35 -9.29 -25.88
C LEU A 66 3.35 -10.41 -25.54
N ALA A 67 4.48 -10.37 -26.23
CA ALA A 67 5.62 -11.23 -25.92
C ALA A 67 6.25 -10.84 -24.58
N ASP A 68 6.94 -11.78 -23.94
CA ASP A 68 7.47 -11.60 -22.59
C ASP A 68 8.48 -10.44 -22.50
N GLU A 69 9.21 -10.17 -23.59
CA GLU A 69 10.16 -9.06 -23.70
C GLU A 69 9.47 -7.70 -23.55
N LEU A 70 8.25 -7.56 -24.09
CA LEU A 70 7.48 -6.31 -23.98
C LEU A 70 6.94 -6.12 -22.56
N TYR A 71 6.58 -7.19 -21.85
CA TYR A 71 6.23 -7.08 -20.43
C TYR A 71 7.42 -6.63 -19.60
N LEU A 72 8.61 -7.19 -19.87
CA LEU A 72 9.86 -6.77 -19.22
C LEU A 72 10.16 -5.30 -19.49
N GLU A 73 9.95 -4.83 -20.72
CA GLU A 73 10.10 -3.42 -21.07
C GLU A 73 9.12 -2.55 -20.26
N ILE A 74 7.83 -2.90 -20.21
CA ILE A 74 6.83 -2.21 -19.38
C ILE A 74 7.27 -2.15 -17.91
N ILE A 75 7.76 -3.28 -17.37
CA ILE A 75 8.23 -3.37 -15.99
C ILE A 75 9.44 -2.48 -15.73
N SER A 76 10.31 -2.31 -16.73
CA SER A 76 11.52 -1.47 -16.62
C SER A 76 11.21 0.01 -16.40
N TYR A 77 10.06 0.49 -16.89
CA TYR A 77 9.58 1.86 -16.64
C TYR A 77 9.16 2.11 -15.19
N PHE A 78 8.95 1.06 -14.40
CA PHE A 78 8.68 1.16 -12.97
C PHE A 78 9.96 0.85 -12.21
N PRO A 79 10.82 1.83 -11.90
CA PRO A 79 12.13 1.55 -11.32
C PRO A 79 12.03 0.79 -10.00
N ALA A 80 12.68 -0.38 -9.93
CA ALA A 80 12.95 -1.09 -8.69
C ALA A 80 14.17 -0.45 -8.04
N PHE A 81 13.97 0.71 -7.40
CA PHE A 81 15.08 1.37 -6.73
C PHE A 81 15.47 0.55 -5.49
N PRO A 82 16.75 0.20 -5.30
CA PRO A 82 17.21 -0.29 -4.00
C PRO A 82 16.88 0.79 -2.96
N LEU A 83 16.33 0.41 -1.80
CA LEU A 83 16.12 1.39 -0.75
C LEU A 83 17.48 2.01 -0.41
N PRO A 84 17.58 3.35 -0.40
CA PRO A 84 18.85 4.01 -0.21
C PRO A 84 19.40 3.63 1.17
N THR A 85 20.52 2.93 1.19
CA THR A 85 21.28 2.62 2.41
C THR A 85 21.90 3.86 3.05
N LYS A 86 21.94 4.98 2.32
CA LYS A 86 22.43 6.29 2.77
C LYS A 86 21.26 7.28 2.86
N HIS A 87 21.37 8.27 3.75
CA HIS A 87 20.34 9.28 4.09
C HIS A 87 19.93 10.24 2.95
N GLU A 88 19.89 9.78 1.70
CA GLU A 88 19.38 10.60 0.61
C GLU A 88 17.86 10.70 0.70
N PRO A 89 17.31 11.93 0.78
CA PRO A 89 15.87 12.14 0.74
C PRO A 89 15.35 11.82 -0.67
N LYS A 90 15.04 10.55 -0.93
CA LYS A 90 14.38 10.14 -2.18
C LYS A 90 12.88 10.30 -2.09
N ASN A 91 12.27 10.57 -3.24
CA ASN A 91 10.82 10.74 -3.36
C ASN A 91 10.11 9.40 -3.16
N ILE A 92 9.75 9.08 -1.92
CA ILE A 92 9.08 7.85 -1.48
C ILE A 92 7.80 7.55 -2.30
N LYS A 93 7.13 8.59 -2.84
CA LYS A 93 5.93 8.40 -3.66
C LYS A 93 6.19 7.50 -4.87
N LYS A 94 7.34 7.68 -5.54
CA LYS A 94 7.69 6.87 -6.73
C LYS A 94 7.86 5.38 -6.43
N TYR A 95 8.20 5.02 -5.19
CA TYR A 95 8.35 3.63 -4.77
C TYR A 95 6.99 2.95 -4.63
N GLY A 96 5.99 3.67 -4.12
CA GLY A 96 4.65 3.12 -3.97
C GLY A 96 3.95 2.86 -5.29
N ASP A 97 4.25 3.66 -6.31
CA ASP A 97 3.63 3.54 -7.63
C ASP A 97 3.93 2.18 -8.28
N ARG A 98 5.16 1.66 -8.18
CA ARG A 98 5.51 0.34 -8.75
C ARG A 98 4.65 -0.78 -8.17
N ARG A 99 4.57 -0.88 -6.84
CA ARG A 99 3.81 -1.94 -6.16
C ARG A 99 2.34 -1.90 -6.57
N ILE A 100 1.73 -0.72 -6.54
CA ILE A 100 0.32 -0.50 -6.86
C ILE A 100 0.05 -0.88 -8.32
N VAL A 101 0.91 -0.46 -9.24
CA VAL A 101 0.73 -0.76 -10.67
C VAL A 101 0.88 -2.26 -10.94
N LEU A 102 1.89 -2.92 -10.38
CA LEU A 102 2.08 -4.37 -10.56
C LEU A 102 0.91 -5.17 -9.94
N ASP A 103 0.43 -4.77 -8.76
CA ASP A 103 -0.76 -5.36 -8.16
C ASP A 103 -1.98 -5.16 -9.07
N ALA A 104 -2.23 -3.95 -9.57
CA ALA A 104 -3.33 -3.66 -10.48
C ALA A 104 -3.27 -4.48 -11.77
N LEU A 105 -2.10 -4.55 -12.42
CA LEU A 105 -1.89 -5.35 -13.64
C LEU A 105 -2.07 -6.85 -13.38
N SER A 106 -1.68 -7.34 -12.19
CA SER A 106 -1.88 -8.75 -11.83
C SER A 106 -3.36 -9.11 -11.59
N GLN A 107 -4.20 -8.10 -11.33
CA GLN A 107 -5.63 -8.27 -11.05
C GLN A 107 -6.52 -8.12 -12.29
N THR A 108 -6.01 -7.61 -13.42
CA THR A 108 -6.83 -7.40 -14.62
C THR A 108 -7.25 -8.71 -15.30
N CYS A 109 -6.35 -9.68 -15.46
CA CYS A 109 -6.67 -10.97 -16.05
C CYS A 109 -5.65 -12.07 -15.70
N ARG A 110 -6.02 -13.34 -15.96
CA ARG A 110 -5.20 -14.51 -15.61
C ARG A 110 -3.86 -14.57 -16.36
N SER A 111 -3.80 -14.08 -17.60
CA SER A 111 -2.56 -14.03 -18.39
C SER A 111 -1.55 -13.06 -17.75
N LEU A 112 -1.99 -11.82 -17.52
CA LEU A 112 -1.16 -10.77 -16.89
C LEU A 112 -0.79 -11.15 -15.44
N ARG A 113 -1.69 -11.79 -14.70
CA ARG A 113 -1.38 -12.30 -13.35
C ARG A 113 -0.12 -13.16 -13.34
N ARG A 114 0.03 -14.10 -14.28
CA ARG A 114 1.20 -15.02 -14.30
C ARG A 114 2.53 -14.28 -14.47
N VAL A 115 2.51 -13.17 -15.20
CA VAL A 115 3.70 -12.36 -15.47
C VAL A 115 3.94 -11.39 -14.31
N PHE A 116 3.01 -10.47 -14.07
CA PHE A 116 3.21 -9.35 -13.15
C PHE A 116 3.24 -9.76 -11.67
N LEU A 117 2.56 -10.84 -11.28
CA LEU A 117 2.59 -11.33 -9.90
C LEU A 117 4.02 -11.77 -9.51
N ARG A 118 4.76 -12.37 -10.43
CA ARG A 118 6.16 -12.77 -10.19
C ARG A 118 7.03 -11.57 -9.84
N TYR A 119 6.96 -10.52 -10.66
CA TYR A 119 7.73 -9.30 -10.45
C TYR A 119 7.26 -8.47 -9.25
N ARG A 120 5.98 -8.59 -8.90
CA ARG A 120 5.41 -7.98 -7.71
C ARG A 120 6.02 -8.57 -6.44
N TRP A 121 6.16 -9.89 -6.38
CA TRP A 121 6.68 -10.59 -5.20
C TRP A 121 8.18 -10.77 -5.18
N GLN A 122 8.87 -10.42 -6.26
CA GLN A 122 10.33 -10.40 -6.29
C GLN A 122 10.95 -9.54 -5.18
N ARG A 123 10.21 -8.53 -4.72
CA ARG A 123 10.58 -7.68 -3.59
C ARG A 123 9.43 -7.57 -2.59
N ILE A 124 9.73 -7.86 -1.32
CA ILE A 124 8.84 -7.59 -0.20
C ILE A 124 9.27 -6.24 0.37
N GLU A 125 8.38 -5.27 0.30
CA GLU A 125 8.66 -3.88 0.67
C GLU A 125 7.65 -3.40 1.70
N VAL A 126 8.16 -2.78 2.77
CA VAL A 126 7.34 -2.07 3.75
C VAL A 126 7.98 -0.70 4.01
N TYR A 127 7.23 0.37 3.76
CA TYR A 127 7.73 1.75 3.88
C TYR A 127 6.67 2.69 4.47
N ASP A 128 7.10 3.86 4.94
CA ASP A 128 6.19 4.84 5.53
C ASP A 128 5.19 5.39 4.51
N LYS A 129 3.96 5.62 4.95
CA LYS A 129 2.82 6.01 4.11
C LYS A 129 2.42 4.97 3.05
N MET A 130 2.86 3.73 3.20
CA MET A 130 2.38 2.63 2.37
C MET A 130 0.91 2.35 2.66
N GLN A 131 0.10 2.17 1.61
CA GLN A 131 -1.25 1.63 1.76
C GLN A 131 -1.18 0.10 1.86
N VAL A 132 -1.75 -0.45 2.93
CA VAL A 132 -1.79 -1.91 3.17
C VAL A 132 -2.52 -2.62 2.01
N TYR A 133 -3.65 -2.06 1.59
CA TYR A 133 -4.46 -2.48 0.45
C TYR A 133 -5.14 -1.26 -0.18
N ALA A 134 -5.74 -1.43 -1.37
CA ALA A 134 -6.43 -0.34 -2.08
C ALA A 134 -7.56 0.25 -1.22
N GLY A 135 -7.46 1.54 -0.87
CA GLY A 135 -8.42 2.22 0.02
C GLY A 135 -8.27 1.87 1.50
N GLY A 136 -7.24 1.10 1.87
CA GLY A 136 -6.96 0.69 3.24
C GLY A 136 -6.24 1.73 4.09
N PRO A 137 -6.00 1.42 5.37
CA PRO A 137 -5.20 2.27 6.22
C PRO A 137 -3.79 2.43 5.64
N THR A 138 -3.30 3.65 5.76
CA THR A 138 -1.93 4.00 5.40
C THR A 138 -1.03 3.78 6.61
N LEU A 139 0.11 3.11 6.43
CA LEU A 139 1.13 2.98 7.48
C LEU A 139 1.52 4.39 7.97
N CYS A 140 1.41 4.60 9.27
CA CYS A 140 1.27 5.94 9.83
C CYS A 140 2.61 6.68 9.84
N SER A 141 2.65 7.83 9.16
CA SER A 141 3.78 8.76 9.23
C SER A 141 3.72 9.54 10.54
N VAL A 142 4.81 9.49 11.30
CA VAL A 142 4.91 10.15 12.60
C VAL A 142 4.75 11.66 12.45
N THR A 143 3.61 12.19 12.89
CA THR A 143 3.44 13.63 13.16
C THR A 143 3.43 13.94 14.67
N SER A 144 3.68 12.95 15.52
CA SER A 144 3.52 13.11 16.97
C SER A 144 4.82 13.55 17.64
N ASN A 145 4.87 14.82 18.02
CA ASN A 145 5.90 15.45 18.86
C ASN A 145 5.90 14.94 20.33
N ASN A 146 5.23 13.83 20.65
CA ASN A 146 5.23 13.31 22.02
C ASN A 146 6.41 12.35 22.23
N HIS A 147 7.53 13.00 22.57
CA HIS A 147 8.76 12.41 23.05
C HIS A 147 8.58 11.24 24.03
N MET A 148 9.13 10.10 23.62
CA MET A 148 10.20 9.43 24.37
C MET A 148 9.84 8.77 25.71
N ARG A 149 8.73 8.03 25.79
CA ARG A 149 8.58 6.99 26.83
C ARG A 149 7.98 5.71 26.26
N ARG A 150 8.86 4.71 26.04
CA ARG A 150 8.63 3.30 25.64
C ARG A 150 8.67 3.00 24.14
N VAL A 151 9.88 2.70 23.66
CA VAL A 151 10.17 2.13 22.32
C VAL A 151 9.47 0.78 22.10
N GLU A 152 9.26 -0.02 23.14
CA GLU A 152 8.60 -1.34 23.04
C GLU A 152 7.08 -1.31 22.81
N ARG A 153 6.45 -0.13 22.88
CA ARG A 153 5.00 0.00 22.63
C ARG A 153 4.71 1.07 21.59
N ASP A 154 5.60 1.27 20.62
CA ASP A 154 5.22 2.09 19.49
C ASP A 154 4.21 1.30 18.64
N PRO A 155 2.91 1.65 18.66
CA PRO A 155 1.89 0.96 17.84
C PRO A 155 2.23 1.03 16.34
N LYS A 156 3.12 1.95 15.93
CA LYS A 156 3.54 2.10 14.55
C LYS A 156 4.48 0.98 14.15
N LEU A 157 5.53 0.69 14.92
CA LEU A 157 6.46 -0.41 14.62
C LEU A 157 5.69 -1.73 14.50
N ARG A 158 4.67 -1.91 15.34
CA ARG A 158 3.74 -3.02 15.25
C ARG A 158 3.03 -3.09 13.89
N SER A 159 2.52 -1.99 13.35
CA SER A 159 1.87 -1.98 12.02
C SER A 159 2.83 -2.31 10.87
N TYR A 160 4.10 -1.90 10.95
CA TYR A 160 5.13 -2.31 9.97
C TYR A 160 5.41 -3.80 10.05
N ALA A 161 5.57 -4.33 11.28
CA ALA A 161 5.79 -5.75 11.50
C ALA A 161 4.59 -6.59 11.06
N GLU A 162 3.36 -6.14 11.34
CA GLU A 162 2.13 -6.80 10.90
C GLU A 162 2.03 -6.86 9.38
N GLU A 163 2.33 -5.76 8.67
CA GLU A 163 2.33 -5.77 7.20
C GLU A 163 3.43 -6.65 6.62
N LEU A 164 4.62 -6.65 7.23
CA LEU A 164 5.71 -7.53 6.85
C LEU A 164 5.32 -9.01 7.02
N VAL A 165 4.77 -9.36 8.18
CA VAL A 165 4.30 -10.72 8.47
C VAL A 165 3.18 -11.11 7.51
N ARG A 166 2.24 -10.22 7.20
CA ARG A 166 1.17 -10.50 6.22
C ARG A 166 1.71 -10.79 4.83
N GLN A 167 2.70 -10.03 4.37
CA GLN A 167 3.36 -10.27 3.09
C GLN A 167 4.13 -11.60 3.10
N LEU A 168 4.86 -11.88 4.19
CA LEU A 168 5.58 -13.15 4.36
C LEU A 168 4.63 -14.35 4.42
N GLU A 169 3.53 -14.28 5.17
CA GLU A 169 2.50 -15.32 5.20
C GLU A 169 1.94 -15.59 3.80
N THR A 170 1.75 -14.53 3.01
CA THR A 170 1.25 -14.68 1.64
C THR A 170 2.21 -15.51 0.79
N VAL A 171 3.51 -15.22 0.82
CA VAL A 171 4.50 -15.93 -0.01
C VAL A 171 4.94 -17.28 0.55
N THR A 172 4.82 -17.50 1.87
CA THR A 172 5.29 -18.74 2.51
C THR A 172 4.18 -19.76 2.76
N ILE A 173 2.98 -19.29 3.15
CA ILE A 173 1.88 -20.16 3.55
C ILE A 173 0.82 -20.23 2.46
N ARG A 174 0.39 -19.09 1.91
CA ARG A 174 -0.75 -19.05 0.98
C ARG A 174 -0.37 -19.47 -0.43
N GLU A 175 0.73 -18.96 -0.94
CA GLU A 175 1.25 -19.25 -2.28
C GLU A 175 2.75 -19.56 -2.20
N PRO A 176 3.16 -20.74 -1.69
CA PRO A 176 4.57 -21.07 -1.44
C PRO A 176 5.46 -21.02 -2.69
N GLY A 177 4.89 -21.22 -3.89
CA GLY A 177 5.62 -21.05 -5.15
C GLY A 177 6.10 -19.62 -5.43
N LEU A 178 5.58 -18.61 -4.70
CA LEU A 178 6.10 -17.25 -4.75
C LEU A 178 7.38 -17.09 -3.92
N ALA A 179 7.61 -17.93 -2.91
CA ALA A 179 8.78 -17.82 -2.04
C ALA A 179 10.10 -17.93 -2.83
N GLU A 180 10.14 -18.79 -3.84
CA GLU A 180 11.29 -18.96 -4.74
C GLU A 180 11.60 -17.71 -5.58
N LEU A 181 10.64 -16.80 -5.71
CA LEU A 181 10.78 -15.58 -6.50
C LEU A 181 11.25 -14.40 -5.64
N VAL A 182 11.13 -14.47 -4.32
CA VAL A 182 11.49 -13.37 -3.41
C VAL A 182 13.00 -13.24 -3.35
N ASN A 183 13.53 -12.17 -3.94
CA ASN A 183 14.97 -11.91 -3.99
C ASN A 183 15.40 -10.84 -2.98
N VAL A 184 14.49 -9.93 -2.62
CA VAL A 184 14.81 -8.77 -1.78
C VAL A 184 13.74 -8.58 -0.72
N LEU A 185 14.19 -8.46 0.53
CA LEU A 185 13.37 -8.04 1.66
C LEU A 185 13.83 -6.64 2.08
N ASP A 186 12.95 -5.66 1.97
CA ASP A 186 13.32 -4.27 2.16
C ASP A 186 12.35 -3.57 3.11
N VAL A 187 12.84 -3.14 4.26
CA VAL A 187 12.04 -2.55 5.33
C VAL A 187 12.56 -1.15 5.60
N SER A 188 11.91 -0.15 5.03
CA SER A 188 12.22 1.26 5.26
C SER A 188 11.41 1.81 6.42
N LEU A 189 12.01 1.81 7.59
CA LEU A 189 11.55 2.62 8.72
C LEU A 189 12.03 4.05 8.48
N ILE A 190 11.17 4.91 7.91
CA ILE A 190 11.54 6.31 7.66
C ILE A 190 11.88 7.00 8.98
N GLN A 191 13.13 7.46 9.06
CA GLN A 191 13.75 8.68 9.62
C GLN A 191 13.02 9.59 10.64
N CYS A 192 11.75 9.42 11.01
CA CYS A 192 11.18 10.14 12.15
C CYS A 192 11.84 9.71 13.48
N CYS A 193 12.41 8.51 13.53
CA CYS A 193 13.22 8.05 14.63
C CYS A 193 14.72 8.33 14.44
N ASN A 194 15.21 8.85 13.30
CA ASN A 194 16.67 8.92 13.09
C ASN A 194 17.36 9.93 14.00
N ASN A 195 16.70 11.03 14.40
CA ASN A 195 17.25 11.91 15.43
C ASN A 195 17.31 11.19 16.80
N ALA A 196 16.32 10.34 17.10
CA ALA A 196 16.28 9.57 18.34
C ALA A 196 17.27 8.39 18.34
N LEU A 197 17.36 7.65 17.23
CA LEU A 197 18.32 6.56 17.01
C LEU A 197 19.74 7.08 16.94
N GLN A 198 20.03 8.16 16.21
CA GLN A 198 21.34 8.79 16.23
C GLN A 198 21.67 9.34 17.63
N SER A 199 20.72 9.95 18.35
CA SER A 199 20.97 10.38 19.74
C SER A 199 21.17 9.22 20.73
N ALA A 200 20.60 8.04 20.44
CA ALA A 200 20.75 6.83 21.25
C ALA A 200 22.03 6.05 20.89
N ILE A 201 22.53 6.19 19.66
CA ILE A 201 23.74 5.52 19.16
C ILE A 201 24.99 6.40 19.37
N ALA A 202 24.88 7.73 19.32
CA ALA A 202 25.97 8.68 19.56
C ALA A 202 26.74 8.51 20.90
N PRO A 203 26.14 8.01 22.00
CA PRO A 203 26.88 7.71 23.23
C PRO A 203 27.68 6.41 23.17
N LEU A 204 27.46 5.53 22.19
CA LEU A 204 28.13 4.23 22.14
C LEU A 204 29.61 4.40 21.75
N PRO A 205 30.54 3.76 22.47
CA PRO A 205 31.97 4.05 22.37
C PRO A 205 32.56 3.71 20.99
N TRP A 206 31.98 2.76 20.25
CA TRP A 206 32.44 2.35 18.92
C TRP A 206 32.01 3.30 17.78
N ALA A 207 31.11 4.25 18.05
CA ALA A 207 30.58 5.16 17.04
C ALA A 207 31.42 6.44 16.85
N ARG A 208 32.50 6.63 17.64
CA ARG A 208 33.35 7.83 17.60
C ARG A 208 34.59 7.72 16.71
N ASP A 209 34.93 6.52 16.24
CA ASP A 209 36.20 6.26 15.55
C ASP A 209 36.05 6.18 14.01
N LYS A 210 35.04 6.86 13.44
CA LYS A 210 34.84 6.96 11.98
C LYS A 210 34.65 8.40 11.52
#